data_AF-X1LFB1-F1
#
_entry.id   AF-X1LFB1-F1
#
_cell.length_a   1.000
_cell.length_b   1.000
_cell.length_c   1.000
_cell.angle_alpha   90.00
_cell.angle_beta   90.00
_cell.angle_gamma   90.00
#
_symmetry.space_group_name_H-M   'P 1'
#
loop_
_entity.id
_entity.type
_entity.pdbx_description
1 polymer ?
#
loop_
_entity_poly.entity_id
_entity_poly.type
_entity_poly.pdbx_seq_one_letter_code
_entity_poly.pdbx_strand_id
1 'polypeptide(L)' 'AELLGLPVATDGFLKESDANFNPMGTGVENIFIAGVSQGPKDIPDSVAQASGAATKASIFMKKVR' A
#
# COMPACT_ATOMS: atom_id res chain seq x y z
N ALA A 1 9.47 4.33 7.55
CA ALA A 1 9.06 5.04 6.32
C ALA A 1 10.26 5.57 5.53
N GLU A 2 11.25 6.14 6.22
CA GLU A 2 12.47 6.74 5.63
C GLU A 2 13.26 5.82 4.71
N LEU A 3 13.46 4.55 5.09
CA LEU A 3 14.17 3.56 4.26
C LEU A 3 13.56 3.39 2.85
N LEU A 4 12.24 3.52 2.75
CA LEU A 4 11.49 3.35 1.50
C LEU A 4 11.02 4.69 0.90
N GLY A 5 11.42 5.83 1.49
CA GLY A 5 11.00 7.16 1.04
C GLY A 5 9.49 7.42 1.12
N LEU A 6 8.77 6.73 2.02
CA LEU A 6 7.31 6.81 2.07
C LEU A 6 6.80 8.01 2.88
N PRO A 7 5.75 8.71 2.41
CA PRO A 7 5.08 9.73 3.21
C PRO A 7 4.32 9.11 4.38
N VAL A 8 4.35 9.79 5.53
CA VAL A 8 3.60 9.44 6.73
C VAL A 8 2.49 10.47 6.91
N ALA A 9 1.27 10.01 7.18
CA ALA A 9 0.12 10.85 7.46
C ALA A 9 0.19 11.45 8.86
N THR A 10 -0.67 12.43 9.15
CA THR A 10 -0.67 13.16 10.44
C THR A 10 -1.03 12.29 11.64
N ASP A 11 -1.64 11.14 11.40
CA ASP A 11 -2.00 10.12 12.38
C ASP A 11 -0.87 9.11 12.65
N GLY A 12 0.28 9.25 11.98
CA GLY A 12 1.45 8.40 12.14
C GLY A 12 1.43 7.13 11.28
N PHE A 13 0.43 6.92 10.43
CA PHE A 13 0.36 5.79 9.51
C PHE A 13 0.98 6.11 8.14
N LEU A 14 1.26 5.07 7.35
CA LEU A 14 1.75 5.25 5.98
C LEU A 14 0.63 5.82 5.12
N LYS A 15 0.96 6.87 4.37
CA LYS A 15 0.00 7.58 3.52
C LYS A 15 -0.15 6.87 2.17
N GLU A 16 -1.38 6.50 1.83
CA GLU A 16 -1.72 6.03 0.49
C GLU A 16 -1.70 7.17 -0.54
N SER A 17 -1.65 6.78 -1.82
CA SER A 17 -1.68 7.72 -2.94
C SER A 17 -3.03 8.41 -3.13
N ASP A 18 -4.12 7.64 -3.16
CA ASP A 18 -5.50 8.15 -3.24
C ASP A 18 -6.44 7.12 -2.60
N ALA A 19 -7.24 7.55 -1.63
CA ALA A 19 -8.12 6.66 -0.88
C ALA A 19 -9.22 6.00 -1.73
N ASN A 20 -9.66 6.65 -2.81
CA ASN A 20 -10.78 6.18 -3.64
C ASN A 20 -10.30 5.29 -4.79
N PHE A 21 -9.23 5.69 -5.47
CA PHE A 21 -8.77 5.04 -6.70
C PHE A 21 -7.57 4.12 -6.48
N ASN A 22 -6.74 4.37 -5.47
CA ASN A 22 -5.51 3.61 -5.25
C ASN A 22 -5.15 3.46 -3.76
N PRO A 23 -6.01 2.79 -2.97
CA PRO A 23 -5.87 2.71 -1.52
C PRO A 23 -4.63 1.92 -1.05
N MET A 24 -4.02 1.15 -1.94
CA MET A 24 -2.82 0.34 -1.66
C MET A 24 -1.56 0.94 -2.27
N GLY A 25 -1.68 1.95 -3.13
CA GLY A 25 -0.54 2.61 -3.74
C GLY A 25 0.05 3.63 -2.80
N THR A 26 1.34 3.89 -2.93
CA THR A 26 2.02 4.95 -2.19
C THR A 26 2.45 6.08 -3.13
N GLY A 27 3.03 7.14 -2.58
CA GLY A 27 3.67 8.20 -3.38
C GLY A 27 4.93 7.73 -4.14
N VAL A 28 5.40 6.50 -3.89
CA VAL A 28 6.55 5.91 -4.58
C VAL A 28 6.06 4.80 -5.52
N GLU A 29 6.47 4.87 -6.78
CA GLU A 29 6.07 3.89 -7.79
C GLU A 29 6.52 2.48 -7.41
N ASN A 30 5.66 1.49 -7.64
CA ASN A 30 5.90 0.07 -7.36
C ASN A 30 6.11 -0.29 -5.87
N ILE A 31 5.89 0.65 -4.94
CA ILE A 31 5.78 0.38 -3.51
C ILE A 31 4.31 0.44 -3.10
N PHE A 32 3.85 -0.64 -2.48
CA PHE A 32 2.46 -0.82 -2.06
C PHE A 32 2.37 -1.05 -0.56
N ILE A 33 1.27 -0.59 0.04
CA ILE A 33 0.95 -0.78 1.46
C ILE A 33 -0.33 -1.61 1.61
N ALA A 34 -0.42 -2.33 2.72
CA ALA A 34 -1.58 -3.15 3.06
C ALA A 34 -1.69 -3.33 4.58
N GLY A 35 -2.90 -3.62 5.05
CA GLY A 35 -3.13 -3.93 6.44
C GLY A 35 -3.02 -2.69 7.33
N VAL A 36 -2.74 -2.91 8.61
CA VAL A 36 -2.70 -1.85 9.64
C VAL A 36 -1.63 -0.78 9.42
N SER A 37 -0.73 -0.97 8.46
CA SER A 37 0.28 0.03 8.09
C SER A 37 -0.30 1.35 7.58
N GLN A 38 -1.52 1.31 7.02
CA GLN A 38 -2.27 2.47 6.51
C GLN A 38 -3.25 3.07 7.54
N GLY A 39 -3.44 2.41 8.69
CA GLY A 39 -4.44 2.82 9.69
C GLY A 39 -5.19 1.65 10.30
N PRO A 40 -5.93 1.87 11.40
CA PRO A 40 -6.71 0.83 12.06
C PRO A 40 -7.73 0.21 11.10
N LYS A 41 -7.80 -1.12 11.08
CA LYS A 41 -8.74 -1.89 10.25
C LYS A 41 -8.89 -3.32 10.74
N ASP A 42 -9.94 -3.99 10.29
CA ASP A 42 -10.22 -5.37 10.67
C ASP A 42 -9.38 -6.38 9.87
N ILE A 43 -9.37 -7.62 10.36
CA ILE A 43 -8.63 -8.72 9.73
C ILE A 43 -9.09 -8.96 8.28
N PRO A 44 -10.40 -9.06 7.97
CA PRO A 44 -10.83 -9.33 6.59
C PRO A 44 -10.38 -8.23 5.62
N ASP A 45 -10.45 -6.97 6.04
CA ASP A 45 -10.02 -5.83 5.23
C ASP A 45 -8.51 -5.85 5.01
N SER A 46 -7.75 -6.20 6.04
CA SER A 46 -6.30 -6.36 5.94
C SER A 46 -5.91 -7.45 4.94
N VAL A 47 -6.62 -8.58 4.96
CA VAL A 47 -6.39 -9.71 4.04
C VAL A 47 -6.79 -9.34 2.61
N ALA A 48 -7.90 -8.63 2.43
CA ALA A 48 -8.34 -8.13 1.13
C ALA A 48 -7.32 -7.16 0.52
N GLN A 49 -6.83 -6.20 1.31
CA GLN A 49 -5.78 -5.27 0.89
C GLN A 49 -4.47 -6.00 0.56
N ALA A 50 -4.06 -6.99 1.37
CA ALA A 50 -2.84 -7.76 1.11
C ALA A 50 -2.92 -8.48 -0.25
N SER A 51 -4.07 -9.07 -0.57
CA SER A 51 -4.32 -9.74 -1.86
C SER A 51 -4.23 -8.77 -3.04
N GLY A 52 -4.81 -7.57 -2.90
CA GLY A 52 -4.74 -6.52 -3.91
C GLY A 52 -3.31 -5.98 -4.11
N ALA A 53 -2.56 -5.76 -3.03
CA ALA A 53 -1.18 -5.31 -3.07
C ALA A 53 -0.27 -6.36 -3.73
N ALA A 54 -0.44 -7.64 -3.40
CA ALA A 54 0.27 -8.75 -4.03
C ALA A 54 -0.01 -8.84 -5.53
N THR A 55 -1.25 -8.61 -5.94
CA THR A 55 -1.63 -8.57 -7.36
C THR A 55 -0.91 -7.44 -8.09
N LYS A 56 -0.89 -6.22 -7.54
CA LYS A 56 -0.18 -5.07 -8.13
C LYS A 56 1.32 -5.31 -8.23
N ALA A 57 1.94 -5.84 -7.17
CA ALA A 57 3.35 -6.23 -7.18
C ALA A 57 3.63 -7.31 -8.25
N SER A 58 2.73 -8.27 -8.42
CA SER A 58 2.85 -9.32 -9.45
C SER A 58 2.74 -8.77 -10.87
N ILE A 59 1.90 -7.75 -11.10
CA ILE A 59 1.81 -7.06 -12.40
C ILE A 59 3.13 -6.36 -12.72
N PHE A 60 3.73 -5.67 -11.75
CA PHE A 60 5.04 -5.07 -11.91
C PHE A 60 6.11 -6.13 -12.20
N MET A 61 6.16 -7.21 -11.41
CA MET A 61 7.10 -8.32 -11.62
C MET A 61 6.98 -8.94 -13.02
N LYS A 62 5.75 -9.09 -13.55
CA LYS A 62 5.52 -9.57 -14.92
C LYS A 62 6.05 -8.63 -15.99
N LYS A 63 6.07 -7.32 -15.75
CA LYS A 63 6.58 -6.32 -16.70
C LYS A 63 8.12 -6.28 -16.74
N VAL A 64 8.77 -6.62 -15.63
CA VAL A 64 10.24 -6.60 -15.49
C VAL A 64 10.90 -7.86 -16.06
N ARG A 65 10.18 -8.98 -16.14
CA ARG A 65 10.62 -10.23 -16.77
C ARG A 65 10.44 -10.18 -18.28
#